data_AF-A0A498J7V9-F1
#
_entry.id   AF-A0A498J7V9-F1
#
_cell.length_a   1.000
_cell.length_b   1.000
_cell.length_c   1.000
_cell.angle_alpha   90.00
_cell.angle_beta   90.00
_cell.angle_gamma   90.00
#
_symmetry.space_group_name_H-M   'P 1'
#
loop_
_entity.id
_entity.type
_entity.pdbx_description
1 polymer ?
#
loop_
_entity_poly.entity_id
_entity_poly.type
_entity_poly.pdbx_seq_one_letter_code
_entity_poly.pdbx_strand_id
1 'polypeptide(L)'
;MASPDAPPPKLEGKYAAMVVCWFLGNGCLFSWNSMITIVDYYVYLFPVTARINQFLFSLFLYALVLIALYNVCDLIGRYIPLVKFLKLESRRGLMTVILSRFLLVPCFYFTAKYGEQGWMIMLTSFLGLTNGYLTVCVLTSAPKGYRGPEQNALGNLLVLFLLGGILAGVLLDWLWLIGKGW
;
A
#
# COMPACT_ATOMS: atom_id res chain seq x y z
N MET A 1 -12.99 -26.14 14.61
CA MET A 1 -13.37 -25.62 15.94
C MET A 1 -12.11 -25.52 16.78
N ALA A 2 -11.80 -24.36 17.37
CA ALA A 2 -10.65 -24.22 18.25
C ALA A 2 -10.90 -24.99 19.56
N SER A 3 -9.90 -25.75 20.02
CA SER A 3 -9.95 -26.51 21.27
C SER A 3 -10.15 -25.58 22.47
N PRO A 4 -10.99 -25.93 23.46
CA PRO A 4 -11.28 -25.11 24.63
C PRO A 4 -10.07 -24.82 25.53
N ASP A 5 -8.96 -25.57 25.39
CA ASP A 5 -7.76 -25.48 26.25
C ASP A 5 -6.60 -24.67 25.64
N ALA A 6 -6.83 -23.89 24.58
CA ALA A 6 -5.78 -23.06 24.00
C ALA A 6 -5.38 -21.92 24.99
N PRO A 7 -4.09 -21.73 25.29
CA PRO A 7 -3.63 -20.68 26.20
C PRO A 7 -4.09 -19.31 25.70
N PRO A 8 -4.35 -18.34 26.61
CA PRO A 8 -4.89 -17.05 26.24
C PRO A 8 -4.03 -16.42 25.14
N PRO A 9 -4.64 -15.96 24.03
CA PRO A 9 -3.89 -15.45 22.91
C PRO A 9 -3.06 -14.23 23.35
N LYS A 10 -1.73 -14.30 23.15
CA LYS A 10 -0.77 -13.30 23.64
C LYS A 10 -1.18 -11.89 23.23
N LEU A 11 -1.46 -11.02 24.21
CA LEU A 11 -1.83 -9.61 24.02
C LEU A 11 -0.86 -8.87 23.09
N GLU A 12 0.44 -9.15 23.17
CA GLU A 12 1.46 -8.54 22.32
C GLU A 12 1.20 -8.76 20.82
N GLY A 13 0.58 -9.90 20.46
CA GLY A 13 0.21 -10.17 19.07
C GLY A 13 -0.86 -9.23 18.54
N LYS A 14 -1.76 -8.73 19.40
CA LYS A 14 -2.83 -7.79 19.02
C LYS A 14 -2.25 -6.43 18.67
N TYR A 15 -1.42 -5.87 19.56
CA TYR A 15 -0.80 -4.55 19.36
C TYR A 15 0.14 -4.56 18.15
N ALA A 16 0.95 -5.62 18.01
CA ALA A 16 1.81 -5.76 16.83
C ALA A 16 0.99 -5.76 15.53
N ALA A 17 -0.15 -6.48 15.47
CA ALA A 17 -1.00 -6.51 14.28
C ALA A 17 -1.66 -5.15 13.97
N MET A 18 -2.03 -4.37 14.99
CA MET A 18 -2.53 -3.00 14.79
C MET A 18 -1.46 -2.07 14.21
N VAL A 19 -0.24 -2.14 14.75
CA VAL A 19 0.93 -1.39 14.25
C VAL A 19 1.27 -1.78 12.81
N VAL A 20 1.26 -3.09 12.51
CA VAL A 20 1.41 -3.64 11.15
C VAL A 20 0.39 -3.02 10.19
N CYS A 21 -0.91 -3.05 10.54
CA CYS A 21 -1.97 -2.49 9.71
C CYS A 21 -1.80 -0.98 9.49
N TRP A 22 -1.40 -0.25 10.52
CA TRP A 22 -1.18 1.19 10.41
C TRP A 22 -0.03 1.53 9.45
N PHE A 23 1.11 0.85 9.57
CA PHE A 23 2.24 1.04 8.66
C PHE A 23 1.94 0.56 7.24
N LEU A 24 1.16 -0.52 7.10
CA LEU A 24 0.70 -0.99 5.80
C LEU A 24 -0.15 0.06 5.08
N GLY A 25 -1.07 0.71 5.80
CA GLY A 25 -1.89 1.81 5.27
C GLY A 25 -1.06 3.02 4.85
N ASN A 26 -0.15 3.47 5.72
CA ASN A 26 0.76 4.59 5.43
C ASN A 26 1.64 4.32 4.21
N GLY A 27 2.35 3.18 4.19
CA GLY A 27 3.33 2.87 3.15
C GLY A 27 2.71 2.72 1.75
N CYS A 28 1.46 2.26 1.67
CA CYS A 28 0.75 2.19 0.39
C CYS A 28 0.37 3.57 -0.12
N LEU A 29 -0.30 4.37 0.71
CA LEU A 29 -0.89 5.62 0.24
C LEU A 29 0.14 6.73 0.07
N PHE A 30 1.14 6.79 0.94
CA PHE A 30 2.25 7.73 0.79
C PHE A 30 3.03 7.50 -0.52
N SER A 31 3.27 6.23 -0.88
CA SER A 31 3.88 5.87 -2.18
C SER A 31 2.96 6.20 -3.37
N TRP A 32 1.66 6.00 -3.21
CA TRP A 32 0.66 6.30 -4.24
C TRP A 32 0.52 7.81 -4.49
N ASN A 33 0.45 8.61 -3.43
CA ASN A 33 0.34 10.06 -3.55
C ASN A 33 1.61 10.67 -4.14
N SER A 34 2.80 10.21 -3.70
CA SER A 34 4.07 10.62 -4.32
C SER A 34 4.07 10.41 -5.84
N MET A 35 3.52 9.29 -6.32
CA MET A 35 3.39 9.02 -7.77
C MET A 35 2.47 10.03 -8.47
N ILE A 36 1.33 10.40 -7.88
CA ILE A 36 0.41 11.40 -8.46
C ILE A 36 1.05 12.78 -8.47
N THR A 37 1.69 13.21 -7.38
CA THR A 37 2.37 14.52 -7.31
C THR A 37 3.45 14.67 -8.37
N ILE A 38 4.15 13.57 -8.71
CA ILE A 38 5.14 13.54 -9.79
C ILE A 38 4.47 13.78 -11.14
N VAL A 39 3.32 13.14 -11.41
CA VAL A 39 2.54 13.35 -12.65
C VAL A 39 2.06 14.80 -12.72
N ASP A 40 1.50 15.34 -11.64
CA ASP A 40 1.01 16.72 -11.57
C ASP A 40 2.13 17.75 -11.77
N TYR A 41 3.32 17.49 -11.24
CA TYR A 41 4.51 18.32 -11.45
C TYR A 41 4.88 18.43 -12.94
N TYR A 42 4.87 17.31 -13.67
CA TYR A 42 5.17 17.32 -15.11
C TYR A 42 4.08 18.04 -15.93
N VAL A 43 2.81 18.01 -15.50
CA VAL A 43 1.72 18.81 -16.10
C VAL A 43 1.97 20.30 -15.91
N TYR A 44 2.39 20.71 -14.71
CA TYR A 44 2.63 22.11 -14.36
C TYR A 44 3.84 22.70 -15.10
N LEU A 45 4.94 21.94 -15.22
CA LEU A 45 6.22 22.45 -15.72
C LEU A 45 6.29 22.63 -17.24
N PHE A 46 5.42 21.95 -17.99
CA PHE A 46 5.36 22.04 -19.44
C PHE A 46 3.99 22.58 -19.92
N PRO A 47 3.66 23.86 -19.66
CA PRO A 47 2.42 24.42 -20.15
C PRO A 47 2.58 24.87 -21.62
N VAL A 48 1.50 24.69 -22.41
CA VAL A 48 1.04 25.58 -23.53
C VAL A 48 1.02 25.04 -24.99
N THR A 49 -0.21 25.16 -25.57
CA THR A 49 -0.72 25.28 -26.97
C THR A 49 -0.76 24.13 -27.98
N ALA A 50 -1.96 23.98 -28.56
CA ALA A 50 -2.42 23.26 -29.78
C ALA A 50 -2.14 21.74 -29.89
N ARG A 51 -1.02 21.21 -29.37
CA ARG A 51 -0.74 19.75 -29.27
C ARG A 51 -1.43 19.06 -28.07
N ILE A 52 -2.36 19.78 -27.45
CA ILE A 52 -2.91 19.53 -26.12
C ILE A 52 -3.71 18.22 -26.05
N ASN A 53 -4.56 17.94 -27.04
CA ASN A 53 -5.37 16.72 -26.99
C ASN A 53 -4.50 15.46 -27.04
N GLN A 54 -3.43 15.42 -27.84
CA GLN A 54 -2.60 14.22 -27.95
C GLN A 54 -1.72 13.99 -26.71
N PHE A 55 -1.13 15.05 -26.17
CA PHE A 55 -0.23 14.95 -25.01
C PHE A 55 -1.00 14.74 -23.70
N LEU A 56 -2.11 15.47 -23.50
CA LEU A 56 -3.00 15.22 -22.36
C LEU A 56 -3.66 13.85 -22.44
N PHE A 57 -4.06 13.40 -23.63
CA PHE A 57 -4.58 12.05 -23.81
C PHE A 57 -3.50 11.01 -23.51
N SER A 58 -2.25 11.21 -23.94
CA SER A 58 -1.15 10.30 -23.62
C SER A 58 -0.85 10.24 -22.11
N LEU A 59 -0.89 11.38 -21.42
CA LEU A 59 -0.67 11.43 -19.97
C LEU A 59 -1.86 10.82 -19.20
N PHE A 60 -3.08 11.09 -19.65
CA PHE A 60 -4.29 10.49 -19.09
C PHE A 60 -4.32 8.97 -19.29
N LEU A 61 -3.99 8.50 -20.50
CA LEU A 61 -3.83 7.06 -20.78
C LEU A 61 -2.73 6.45 -19.92
N TYR A 62 -1.63 7.18 -19.70
CA TYR A 62 -0.57 6.71 -18.84
C TYR A 62 -1.02 6.56 -17.38
N ALA A 63 -1.69 7.57 -16.82
CA ALA A 63 -2.29 7.49 -15.50
C ALA A 63 -3.31 6.34 -15.40
N LEU A 64 -4.14 6.15 -16.43
CA LEU A 64 -5.08 5.01 -16.50
C LEU A 64 -4.35 3.66 -16.50
N VAL A 65 -3.25 3.53 -17.24
CA VAL A 65 -2.44 2.30 -17.24
C VAL A 65 -1.86 2.03 -15.86
N LEU A 66 -1.32 3.06 -15.19
CA LEU A 66 -0.79 2.92 -13.82
C LEU A 66 -1.88 2.50 -12.82
N ILE A 67 -3.06 3.15 -12.88
CA ILE A 67 -4.22 2.80 -12.06
C ILE A 67 -4.69 1.37 -12.34
N ALA A 68 -4.83 1.01 -13.61
CA ALA A 68 -5.28 -0.32 -14.01
C ALA A 68 -4.29 -1.39 -13.55
N LEU A 69 -2.99 -1.19 -13.78
CA LEU A 69 -1.96 -2.15 -13.38
C LEU A 69 -1.84 -2.27 -11.87
N TYR A 70 -1.94 -1.17 -11.13
CA TYR A 70 -1.99 -1.22 -9.67
C TYR A 70 -3.16 -2.11 -9.19
N ASN A 71 -4.37 -1.88 -9.70
CA ASN A 71 -5.55 -2.62 -9.28
C ASN A 71 -5.53 -4.09 -9.72
N VAL A 72 -5.05 -4.37 -10.94
CA VAL A 72 -4.89 -5.75 -11.43
C VAL A 72 -3.86 -6.50 -10.58
N CYS A 73 -2.71 -5.88 -10.31
CA CYS A 73 -1.69 -6.48 -9.47
C CYS A 73 -2.16 -6.63 -8.02
N ASP A 74 -2.88 -5.66 -7.45
CA ASP A 74 -3.51 -5.77 -6.12
C ASP A 74 -4.47 -6.95 -6.06
N LEU A 75 -5.33 -7.09 -7.07
CA LEU A 75 -6.24 -8.21 -7.17
C LEU A 75 -5.49 -9.54 -7.20
N ILE A 76 -4.49 -9.69 -8.08
CA ILE A 76 -3.62 -10.87 -8.14
C ILE A 76 -2.99 -11.14 -6.77
N GLY A 77 -2.44 -10.10 -6.13
CA GLY A 77 -1.83 -10.16 -4.81
C GLY A 77 -2.76 -10.74 -3.74
N ARG A 78 -4.05 -10.39 -3.77
CA ARG A 78 -5.04 -10.92 -2.83
C ARG A 78 -5.30 -12.41 -2.97
N TYR A 79 -5.12 -12.96 -4.17
CA TYR A 79 -5.34 -14.38 -4.44
C TYR A 79 -4.10 -15.25 -4.13
N ILE A 80 -2.88 -14.70 -4.15
CA ILE A 80 -1.64 -15.46 -3.87
C ILE A 80 -1.68 -16.20 -2.51
N PRO A 81 -2.12 -15.60 -1.38
CA PRO A 81 -2.16 -16.27 -0.09
C PRO A 81 -3.14 -17.44 0.01
N LEU A 82 -4.00 -17.67 -0.99
CA LEU A 82 -4.83 -18.87 -1.08
C LEU A 82 -3.98 -20.12 -1.32
N VAL A 83 -2.84 -19.96 -2.01
CA VAL A 83 -1.82 -21.00 -2.13
C VAL A 83 -1.04 -21.03 -0.82
N LYS A 84 -1.36 -22.00 0.05
CA LYS A 84 -0.81 -22.08 1.43
C LYS A 84 0.71 -22.02 1.51
N PHE A 85 1.41 -22.56 0.51
CA PHE A 85 2.88 -22.52 0.44
C PHE A 85 3.44 -21.10 0.29
N LEU A 86 2.73 -20.22 -0.41
CA LEU A 86 3.15 -18.84 -0.65
C LEU A 86 2.62 -17.87 0.41
N LYS A 87 1.88 -18.35 1.42
CA LYS A 87 1.29 -17.49 2.44
C LYS A 87 2.31 -17.15 3.52
N LEU A 88 2.65 -15.86 3.65
CA LEU A 88 3.46 -15.38 4.76
C LEU A 88 2.62 -15.32 6.04
N GLU A 89 2.90 -16.20 7.00
CA GLU A 89 2.27 -16.18 8.33
C GLU A 89 3.22 -15.67 9.43
N SER A 90 4.51 -15.47 9.11
CA SER A 90 5.52 -15.00 10.06
C SER A 90 5.30 -13.53 10.42
N ARG A 91 5.07 -13.25 11.71
CA ARG A 91 4.91 -11.87 12.24
C ARG A 91 6.13 -10.99 11.95
N ARG A 92 7.34 -11.53 12.16
CA ARG A 92 8.60 -10.81 11.89
C ARG A 92 8.80 -10.57 10.38
N GLY A 93 8.44 -11.56 9.57
CA GLY A 93 8.45 -11.42 8.12
C GLY A 93 7.52 -10.30 7.64
N LEU A 94 6.26 -10.30 8.10
CA LEU A 94 5.28 -9.27 7.76
C LEU A 94 5.76 -7.87 8.15
N MET A 95 6.27 -7.70 9.38
CA MET A 95 6.83 -6.43 9.85
C MET A 95 7.98 -5.95 8.96
N THR A 96 8.93 -6.84 8.64
CA THR A 96 10.10 -6.47 7.84
C THR A 96 9.69 -6.04 6.43
N VAL A 97 8.80 -6.80 5.77
CA VAL A 97 8.35 -6.47 4.41
C VAL A 97 7.55 -5.17 4.40
N ILE A 98 6.66 -4.94 5.37
CA ILE A 98 5.88 -3.71 5.46
C ILE A 98 6.77 -2.49 5.69
N LEU A 99 7.75 -2.57 6.58
CA LEU A 99 8.71 -1.48 6.79
C LEU A 99 9.58 -1.25 5.55
N SER A 100 9.95 -2.31 4.83
CA SER A 100 10.71 -2.17 3.58
C SER A 100 9.93 -1.42 2.49
N ARG A 101 8.60 -1.35 2.55
CA ARG A 101 7.78 -0.59 1.57
C ARG A 101 8.08 0.91 1.60
N PHE A 102 8.58 1.46 2.70
CA PHE A 102 9.00 2.86 2.74
C PHE A 102 10.18 3.15 1.80
N LEU A 103 10.96 2.13 1.41
CA LEU A 103 12.01 2.26 0.38
C LEU A 103 11.43 2.49 -1.03
N LEU A 104 10.14 2.21 -1.25
CA LEU A 104 9.50 2.52 -2.53
C LEU A 104 9.44 4.02 -2.78
N VAL A 105 9.39 4.86 -1.73
CA VAL A 105 9.35 6.32 -1.85
C VAL A 105 10.60 6.87 -2.56
N PRO A 106 11.84 6.61 -2.08
CA PRO A 106 13.03 7.04 -2.81
C PRO A 106 13.17 6.35 -4.17
N CYS A 107 12.67 5.11 -4.35
CA CYS A 107 12.65 4.45 -5.66
C CYS A 107 11.74 5.20 -6.66
N PHE A 108 10.51 5.56 -6.27
CA PHE A 108 9.59 6.35 -7.10
C PHE A 108 10.19 7.71 -7.44
N TYR A 109 10.81 8.38 -6.46
CA TYR A 109 11.50 9.65 -6.70
C TYR A 109 12.65 9.51 -7.72
N PHE A 110 13.50 8.50 -7.54
CA PHE A 110 14.63 8.25 -8.44
C PHE A 110 14.16 7.90 -9.85
N THR A 111 13.17 7.02 -9.97
CA THR A 111 12.57 6.63 -11.25
C THR A 111 11.89 7.80 -11.94
N ALA A 112 11.26 8.71 -11.20
CA ALA A 112 10.68 9.91 -11.80
C ALA A 112 11.70 10.91 -12.35
N LYS A 113 12.93 10.89 -11.82
CA LYS A 113 14.00 11.82 -12.22
C LYS A 113 14.90 11.25 -13.31
N TYR A 114 15.18 9.95 -13.27
CA TYR A 114 16.17 9.30 -14.14
C TYR A 114 15.64 8.07 -14.88
N GLY A 115 14.44 7.59 -14.53
CA GLY A 115 13.87 6.37 -15.05
C GLY A 115 12.93 6.60 -16.23
N GLU A 116 12.91 5.61 -17.12
CA GLU A 116 11.94 5.52 -18.21
C GLU A 116 10.53 5.15 -17.71
N GLN A 117 9.53 5.38 -18.55
CA GLN A 117 8.12 5.08 -18.30
C GLN A 117 7.87 3.64 -17.79
N GLY A 118 8.64 2.67 -18.29
CA GLY A 118 8.55 1.25 -17.91
C GLY A 118 8.92 0.97 -16.46
N TRP A 119 9.90 1.70 -15.90
CA TRP A 119 10.31 1.52 -14.50
C TRP A 119 9.21 1.98 -13.53
N MET A 120 8.53 3.08 -13.87
CA MET A 120 7.42 3.60 -13.06
C MET A 120 6.20 2.68 -13.12
N ILE A 121 5.93 2.08 -14.28
CA ILE A 121 4.95 1.00 -14.42
C ILE A 121 5.32 -0.18 -13.52
N MET A 122 6.57 -0.66 -13.58
CA MET A 122 7.03 -1.80 -12.80
C MET A 122 6.92 -1.56 -11.29
N LEU A 123 7.34 -0.39 -10.80
CA LEU A 123 7.22 -0.03 -9.38
C LEU A 123 5.76 0.06 -8.94
N THR A 124 4.88 0.59 -9.78
CA THR A 124 3.44 0.70 -9.51
C THR A 124 2.77 -0.66 -9.45
N SER A 125 3.10 -1.57 -10.38
CA SER A 125 2.66 -2.97 -10.36
C SER A 125 3.16 -3.69 -9.11
N PHE A 126 4.42 -3.49 -8.73
CA PHE A 126 4.98 -4.08 -7.51
C PHE A 126 4.30 -3.56 -6.24
N LEU A 127 4.02 -2.25 -6.19
CA LEU A 127 3.26 -1.61 -5.10
C LEU A 127 1.84 -2.21 -5.02
N GLY A 128 1.13 -2.36 -6.13
CA GLY A 128 -0.19 -3.00 -6.16
C GLY A 128 -0.13 -4.45 -5.68
N LEU A 129 0.76 -5.26 -6.25
CA LEU A 129 0.92 -6.68 -5.91
C LEU A 129 1.18 -6.90 -4.43
N THR A 130 2.16 -6.18 -3.89
CA THR A 130 2.51 -6.29 -2.48
C THR A 130 1.41 -5.73 -1.57
N ASN A 131 0.52 -4.85 -2.06
CA ASN A 131 -0.55 -4.27 -1.25
C ASN A 131 -1.65 -5.29 -1.01
N GLY A 132 -2.13 -5.91 -2.09
CA GLY A 132 -3.12 -6.96 -2.03
C GLY A 132 -2.63 -8.17 -1.23
N TYR A 133 -1.39 -8.59 -1.50
CA TYR A 133 -0.77 -9.73 -0.81
C TYR A 133 -0.64 -9.51 0.70
N LEU A 134 0.01 -8.42 1.12
CA LEU A 134 0.27 -8.15 2.53
C LEU A 134 -1.03 -7.89 3.30
N THR A 135 -1.99 -7.19 2.71
CA THR A 135 -3.30 -6.94 3.32
C THR A 135 -4.01 -8.25 3.65
N VAL A 136 -4.07 -9.18 2.70
CA VAL A 136 -4.70 -10.49 2.93
C VAL A 136 -3.89 -11.31 3.94
N CYS A 137 -2.56 -11.33 3.86
CA CYS A 137 -1.73 -12.03 4.83
C CYS A 137 -1.95 -11.52 6.27
N VAL A 138 -2.01 -10.21 6.49
CA VAL A 138 -2.22 -9.61 7.81
C VAL A 138 -3.62 -9.87 8.33
N LEU A 139 -4.65 -9.53 7.54
CA LEU A 139 -6.06 -9.64 7.97
C LEU A 139 -6.51 -11.08 8.16
N THR A 140 -5.88 -12.04 7.49
CA THR A 140 -6.22 -13.47 7.66
C THR A 140 -5.34 -14.19 8.68
N SER A 141 -4.15 -13.66 9.03
CA SER A 141 -3.24 -14.33 9.97
C SER A 141 -3.34 -13.75 11.39
N ALA A 142 -3.60 -12.45 11.54
CA ALA A 142 -3.67 -11.80 12.85
C ALA A 142 -4.87 -12.25 13.70
N PRO A 143 -6.09 -12.47 13.15
CA PRO A 143 -7.23 -12.95 13.92
C PRO A 143 -7.23 -14.47 14.19
N LYS A 144 -6.33 -15.24 13.57
CA LYS A 144 -6.24 -16.68 13.83
C LYS A 144 -5.84 -16.94 15.28
N GLY A 145 -6.62 -17.78 15.97
CA GLY A 145 -6.35 -18.17 17.36
C GLY A 145 -7.19 -17.45 18.41
N TYR A 146 -8.09 -16.54 18.00
CA TYR A 146 -9.08 -15.90 18.88
C TYR A 146 -10.44 -16.60 18.80
N ARG A 147 -11.28 -16.42 19.81
CA ARG A 147 -12.67 -16.91 19.82
C ARG A 147 -13.52 -16.10 18.84
N GLY A 148 -14.60 -16.67 18.30
CA GLY A 148 -15.43 -16.03 17.27
C GLY A 148 -15.78 -14.55 17.52
N PRO A 149 -16.34 -14.17 18.69
CA PRO A 149 -16.63 -12.78 19.01
C PRO A 149 -15.39 -11.88 19.07
N GLU A 150 -14.31 -12.35 19.69
CA GLU A 150 -13.04 -11.61 19.79
C GLU A 150 -12.35 -11.47 18.43
N GLN A 151 -12.45 -12.50 17.58
CA GLN A 151 -11.90 -12.53 16.23
C GLN A 151 -12.57 -11.47 15.35
N ASN A 152 -13.90 -11.32 15.46
CA ASN A 152 -14.64 -10.30 14.74
C ASN A 152 -14.28 -8.88 15.22
N ALA A 153 -14.21 -8.67 16.53
CA ALA A 153 -13.80 -7.39 17.10
C ALA A 153 -12.37 -7.02 16.69
N LEU A 154 -11.44 -7.97 16.73
CA LEU A 154 -10.06 -7.76 16.29
C LEU A 154 -10.00 -7.47 14.79
N GLY A 155 -10.75 -8.19 13.95
CA GLY A 155 -10.85 -7.91 12.52
C GLY A 155 -11.28 -6.47 12.23
N ASN A 156 -12.34 -6.00 12.87
CA ASN A 156 -12.81 -4.61 12.74
C ASN A 156 -11.75 -3.60 13.21
N LEU A 157 -11.04 -3.90 14.30
CA LEU A 157 -9.98 -3.05 14.81
C LEU A 157 -8.80 -2.98 13.83
N LEU A 158 -8.39 -4.09 13.23
CA LEU A 158 -7.33 -4.10 12.21
C LEU A 158 -7.70 -3.26 10.98
N VAL A 159 -8.96 -3.36 10.52
CA VAL A 159 -9.47 -2.51 9.43
C VAL A 159 -9.46 -1.03 9.85
N LEU A 160 -9.85 -0.71 11.08
CA LEU A 160 -9.78 0.66 11.60
C LEU A 160 -8.34 1.21 11.57
N PHE A 161 -7.36 0.42 12.04
CA PHE A 161 -5.95 0.84 12.01
C PHE A 161 -5.40 0.96 10.60
N LEU A 162 -5.83 0.10 9.67
CA LEU A 162 -5.49 0.21 8.26
C LEU A 162 -6.01 1.53 7.66
N LEU A 163 -7.29 1.85 7.90
CA LEU A 163 -7.91 3.11 7.46
C LEU A 163 -7.26 4.33 8.12
N GLY A 164 -6.97 4.26 9.42
CA GLY A 164 -6.23 5.32 10.13
C GLY A 164 -4.83 5.54 9.56
N GLY A 165 -4.15 4.47 9.14
CA GLY A 165 -2.85 4.57 8.46
C GLY A 165 -2.95 5.20 7.07
N ILE A 166 -4.02 4.89 6.32
CA ILE A 166 -4.32 5.54 5.03
C ILE A 166 -4.53 7.05 5.25
N LEU A 167 -5.36 7.44 6.21
CA LEU A 167 -5.61 8.86 6.51
C LEU A 167 -4.33 9.60 6.90
N ALA A 168 -3.52 9.01 7.78
CA ALA A 168 -2.22 9.57 8.15
C ALA A 168 -1.29 9.71 6.93
N GLY A 169 -1.27 8.72 6.05
CA GLY A 169 -0.52 8.75 4.79
C GLY A 169 -0.93 9.91 3.88
N VAL A 170 -2.23 10.26 3.81
CA VAL A 170 -2.67 11.48 3.11
C VAL A 170 -2.07 12.70 3.78
N LEU A 171 -2.24 12.87 5.09
CA LEU A 171 -1.79 14.08 5.79
C LEU A 171 -0.26 14.28 5.71
N LEU A 172 0.51 13.20 5.79
CA LEU A 172 1.97 13.21 5.69
C LEU A 172 2.48 13.59 4.29
N ASP A 173 1.73 13.25 3.24
CA ASP A 173 2.08 13.63 1.87
C ASP A 173 2.02 15.16 1.69
N TRP A 174 1.02 15.81 2.29
CA TRP A 174 0.83 17.26 2.20
C TRP A 174 1.89 18.06 2.98
N LEU A 175 2.53 17.45 3.99
CA LEU A 175 3.62 18.09 4.74
C LEU A 175 4.80 18.48 3.85
N TRP A 176 5.06 17.75 2.76
CA TRP A 176 6.09 18.13 1.79
C TRP A 176 5.77 19.42 1.02
N LEU A 177 4.48 19.79 0.92
CA LEU A 177 4.03 21.02 0.27
C LEU A 177 4.09 22.24 1.21
N ILE A 178 4.02 22.05 2.54
CA ILE A 178 3.96 23.15 3.52
C ILE A 178 5.26 23.99 3.56
N GLY A 179 6.40 23.42 3.16
CA GLY A 179 7.68 24.15 3.09
C GLY A 179 7.95 24.86 1.76
N LYS A 180 7.12 24.63 0.73
CA LYS A 180 7.23 25.32 -0.56
C LYS A 180 6.24 26.46 -0.54
N GLY A 181 6.71 27.64 -0.12
CA GLY A 181 5.93 28.87 -0.19
C GLY A 181 5.27 29.01 -1.55
N TRP A 182 3.95 29.18 -1.56
CA TRP A 182 3.16 29.47 -2.74
C TRP A 182 3.60 30.79 -3.37
#